data_AF-R7LI85-F1
#
_entry.id   AF-R7LI85-F1
#
_cell.length_a   1.000
_cell.length_b   1.000
_cell.length_c   1.000
_cell.angle_alpha   90.00
_cell.angle_beta   90.00
_cell.angle_gamma   90.00
#
_symmetry.space_group_name_H-M   'P 1'
#
loop_
_entity.id
_entity.type
_entity.pdbx_description
1 polymer ?
#
loop_
_entity_poly.entity_id
_entity_poly.type
_entity_poly.pdbx_seq_one_letter_code
_entity_poly.pdbx_strand_id
1 'polypeptide(L)'
;MTAKRKSGEKFFPVIETLHYEDKLTQMPVGTAVLITDPDHDRLTIAQTEFACTIPELESAGIDYIKLNEELILTIFTANQAFLMLMDFWAKQLKIQGLWDKHPRFMIKTTASAISWDEWAKKQGIKVVNVPVGFKEIANIMKKVELKLKNSPEKEIIIDDVFGAPVNLGVNPRLLFGGEESGGMIMGTEELIESLAGRKAIAMREKSATEAIIVASALISKLQKAQVSLSEYLVEIFKENDIIGRYDTRVDIAYYNESEPDINKLKTDKVAGEAKRTKNDLFYLSMAIAVREGLMTIEDVRKVLNDAFKSLIFDNLKSIKFVGDGTYLEFTDKYIEIRPSGTDAKTKAYGGGSDKAVIETYANVLGNYSGDRTALHKSFISDEFYDKTKDKAMEYYLKFVDKDANNEPFVIPEYKF
;
A
#
# COMPACT_ATOMS: atom_id res chain seq x y z
N MET A 1 6.40 9.32 7.83
CA MET A 1 7.75 8.98 7.35
C MET A 1 8.76 9.32 8.42
N THR A 2 9.67 8.39 8.73
CA THR A 2 10.82 8.63 9.59
C THR A 2 11.96 9.29 8.80
N ALA A 3 12.63 10.28 9.39
CA ALA A 3 13.90 10.81 8.92
C ALA A 3 15.05 10.28 9.80
N LYS A 4 16.30 10.45 9.35
CA LYS A 4 17.49 10.11 10.16
C LYS A 4 18.29 11.38 10.47
N ARG A 5 18.66 11.57 11.73
CA ARG A 5 19.64 12.57 12.14
C ARG A 5 21.03 12.15 11.66
N LYS A 6 22.01 13.08 11.72
CA LYS A 6 23.43 12.77 11.43
C LYS A 6 24.00 11.66 12.34
N SER A 7 23.46 11.52 13.56
CA SER A 7 23.79 10.46 14.51
C SER A 7 23.29 9.06 14.08
N GLY A 8 22.45 8.97 13.04
CA GLY A 8 21.77 7.75 12.63
C GLY A 8 20.44 7.50 13.35
N GLU A 9 20.12 8.29 14.38
CA GLU A 9 18.86 8.24 15.10
C GLU A 9 17.67 8.51 14.17
N LYS A 10 16.67 7.61 14.19
CA LYS A 10 15.41 7.78 13.46
C LYS A 10 14.50 8.71 14.26
N PHE A 11 13.86 9.67 13.58
CA PHE A 11 12.88 10.57 14.19
C PHE A 11 11.72 10.84 13.24
N PHE A 12 10.63 11.41 13.74
CA PHE A 12 9.44 11.75 12.96
C PHE A 12 9.29 13.27 12.86
N PRO A 13 9.71 13.92 11.75
CA PRO A 13 9.77 15.37 11.67
C PRO A 13 8.48 16.07 12.05
N VAL A 14 7.34 15.60 11.53
CA VAL A 14 6.03 16.18 11.81
C VAL A 14 5.65 16.00 13.29
N ILE A 15 5.88 14.82 13.85
CA ILE A 15 5.52 14.52 15.24
C ILE A 15 6.36 15.35 16.22
N GLU A 16 7.65 15.55 15.95
CA GLU A 16 8.51 16.41 16.78
C GLU A 16 8.01 17.86 16.82
N THR A 17 7.49 18.39 15.71
CA THR A 17 6.96 19.77 15.71
C THR A 17 5.68 19.96 16.53
N LEU A 18 5.04 18.88 16.98
CA LEU A 18 3.79 18.96 17.75
C LEU A 18 4.02 19.10 19.26
N HIS A 19 5.27 18.91 19.72
CA HIS A 19 5.68 18.97 21.12
C HIS A 19 4.81 18.10 22.03
N TYR A 20 4.68 16.82 21.67
CA TYR A 20 3.84 15.88 22.41
C TYR A 20 4.40 15.51 23.77
N GLU A 21 5.71 15.66 23.98
CA GLU A 21 6.36 15.55 25.28
C GLU A 21 5.73 16.49 26.33
N ASP A 22 5.28 17.68 25.92
CA ASP A 22 4.66 18.66 26.84
C ASP A 22 3.18 18.37 27.10
N LYS A 23 2.49 17.80 26.10
CA LYS A 23 1.02 17.64 26.10
C LYS A 23 0.56 16.28 26.59
N LEU A 24 1.23 15.21 26.15
CA LEU A 24 0.77 13.83 26.37
C LEU A 24 1.28 13.24 27.68
N THR A 25 2.39 13.74 28.23
CA THR A 25 2.92 13.29 29.52
C THR A 25 2.02 13.63 30.71
N GLN A 26 1.12 14.61 30.54
CA GLN A 26 0.11 14.99 31.52
C GLN A 26 -1.22 14.23 31.37
N MET A 27 -1.35 13.42 30.31
CA MET A 27 -2.55 12.63 30.03
C MET A 27 -2.40 11.19 30.54
N PRO A 28 -3.51 10.47 30.77
CA PRO A 28 -3.45 9.06 31.13
C PRO A 28 -2.70 8.21 30.09
N VAL A 29 -1.99 7.18 30.55
CA VAL A 29 -1.43 6.15 29.66
C VAL A 29 -2.55 5.47 28.90
N GLY A 30 -2.32 5.15 27.63
CA GLY A 30 -3.33 4.64 26.71
C GLY A 30 -4.08 5.74 25.95
N THR A 31 -3.72 7.02 26.13
CA THR A 31 -4.26 8.13 25.36
C THR A 31 -3.91 7.97 23.89
N ALA A 32 -4.93 7.82 23.05
CA ALA A 32 -4.77 7.74 21.61
C ALA A 32 -4.83 9.12 20.95
N VAL A 33 -4.03 9.29 19.89
CA VAL A 33 -3.97 10.50 19.07
C VAL A 33 -4.28 10.12 17.63
N LEU A 34 -5.29 10.75 17.05
CA LEU A 34 -5.69 10.59 15.65
C LEU A 34 -5.23 11.83 14.89
N ILE A 35 -4.34 11.63 13.91
CA ILE A 35 -3.66 12.72 13.19
C ILE A 35 -4.08 12.66 11.72
N THR A 36 -4.54 13.80 11.19
CA THR A 36 -4.91 13.95 9.79
C THR A 36 -4.10 15.02 9.08
N ASP A 37 -4.04 14.94 7.76
CA ASP A 37 -3.60 16.04 6.91
C ASP A 37 -4.69 17.13 6.78
N PRO A 38 -4.35 18.34 6.28
CA PRO A 38 -5.28 19.48 6.25
C PRO A 38 -6.57 19.28 5.46
N ASP A 39 -6.56 18.39 4.47
CA ASP A 39 -7.72 18.01 3.65
C ASP A 39 -8.48 16.79 4.18
N HIS A 40 -8.03 16.19 5.29
CA HIS A 40 -8.67 15.05 5.97
C HIS A 40 -8.77 13.79 5.09
N ASP A 41 -7.80 13.58 4.22
CA ASP A 41 -7.70 12.40 3.35
C ASP A 41 -6.91 11.26 4.00
N ARG A 42 -5.99 11.58 4.92
CA ARG A 42 -5.09 10.60 5.53
C ARG A 42 -5.23 10.51 7.03
N LEU A 43 -5.00 9.30 7.55
CA LEU A 43 -4.99 9.03 8.99
C LEU A 43 -3.67 8.42 9.43
N THR A 44 -3.11 8.94 10.52
CA THR A 44 -2.08 8.30 11.34
C THR A 44 -2.62 8.14 12.76
N ILE A 45 -2.36 6.99 13.38
CA ILE A 45 -2.80 6.69 14.75
C ILE A 45 -1.56 6.55 15.63
N ALA A 46 -1.60 7.14 16.81
CA ALA A 46 -0.59 6.99 17.85
C ALA A 46 -1.22 6.74 19.21
N GLN A 47 -0.48 6.16 20.16
CA GLN A 47 -0.95 5.93 21.54
C GLN A 47 0.17 6.11 22.56
N THR A 48 -0.14 6.65 23.74
CA THR A 48 0.80 6.64 24.86
C THR A 48 0.88 5.26 25.49
N GLU A 49 2.08 4.71 25.63
CA GLU A 49 2.36 3.43 26.27
C GLU A 49 3.56 3.56 27.22
N PHE A 50 3.76 2.57 28.10
CA PHE A 50 4.92 2.58 28.98
C PHE A 50 6.20 2.20 28.23
N ALA A 51 7.32 2.83 28.57
CA ALA A 51 8.62 2.57 27.97
C ALA A 51 9.10 1.12 28.16
N CYS A 52 8.60 0.40 29.17
CA CYS A 52 8.90 -1.01 29.36
C CYS A 52 8.35 -1.93 28.25
N THR A 53 7.42 -1.45 27.41
CA THR A 53 6.83 -2.21 26.28
C THR A 53 7.66 -2.18 25.00
N ILE A 54 8.77 -1.43 24.98
CA ILE A 54 9.63 -1.28 23.80
C ILE A 54 10.03 -2.63 23.17
N PRO A 55 10.47 -3.66 23.93
CA PRO A 55 10.86 -4.94 23.33
C PRO A 55 9.73 -5.61 22.53
N GLU A 56 8.49 -5.54 23.03
CA GLU A 56 7.31 -6.08 22.35
C GLU A 56 6.98 -5.29 21.07
N LEU A 57 7.12 -3.96 21.11
CA LEU A 57 6.88 -3.08 19.98
C LEU A 57 7.89 -3.31 18.85
N GLU A 58 9.17 -3.43 19.19
CA GLU A 58 10.23 -3.75 18.21
C GLU A 58 9.98 -5.12 17.56
N SER A 59 9.59 -6.12 18.35
CA SER A 59 9.22 -7.44 17.83
C SER A 59 7.96 -7.41 16.96
N ALA A 60 7.05 -6.47 17.18
CA ALA A 60 5.85 -6.29 16.37
C ALA A 60 6.08 -5.38 15.14
N GLY A 61 7.24 -4.73 15.05
CA GLY A 61 7.54 -3.76 13.99
C GLY A 61 6.84 -2.43 14.16
N ILE A 62 6.42 -2.08 15.36
CA ILE A 62 5.76 -0.82 15.69
C ILE A 62 6.84 0.20 16.03
N ASP A 63 6.80 1.35 15.35
CA ASP A 63 7.73 2.44 15.65
C ASP A 63 7.22 3.24 16.87
N TYR A 64 8.13 3.89 17.58
CA TYR A 64 7.81 4.72 18.75
C TYR A 64 8.79 5.88 18.90
N ILE A 65 8.39 6.88 19.70
CA ILE A 65 9.29 7.94 20.20
C ILE A 65 9.22 8.00 21.72
N LYS A 66 10.32 8.38 22.38
CA LYS A 66 10.33 8.61 23.82
C LYS A 66 9.69 9.97 24.13
N LEU A 67 8.77 9.99 25.09
CA LEU A 67 8.20 11.21 25.64
C LEU A 67 8.91 11.62 26.93
N ASN A 68 9.23 10.65 27.79
CA ASN A 68 10.10 10.78 28.96
C ASN A 68 10.69 9.40 29.34
N GLU A 69 11.22 9.25 30.56
CA GLU A 69 11.82 7.98 31.02
C GLU A 69 10.79 6.83 31.19
N GLU A 70 9.52 7.16 31.43
CA GLU A 70 8.46 6.17 31.71
C GLU A 70 7.51 5.97 30.52
N LEU A 71 7.38 6.96 29.65
CA LEU A 71 6.35 7.02 28.61
C LEU A 71 6.95 7.14 27.21
N ILE A 72 6.32 6.44 26.29
CA ILE A 72 6.56 6.52 24.86
C ILE A 72 5.26 6.86 24.13
N LEU A 73 5.40 7.34 22.91
CA LEU A 73 4.32 7.45 21.93
C LEU A 73 4.55 6.39 20.86
N THR A 74 3.71 5.35 20.84
CA THR A 74 3.68 4.36 19.76
C THR A 74 3.02 4.97 18.53
N ILE A 75 3.60 4.71 17.36
CA ILE A 75 3.20 5.29 16.08
C ILE A 75 2.96 4.14 15.11
N PHE A 76 1.69 3.96 14.71
CA PHE A 76 1.30 2.90 13.80
C PHE A 76 1.46 3.37 12.35
N THR A 77 2.04 2.53 11.50
CA THR A 77 2.01 2.77 10.04
C THR A 77 0.57 2.72 9.56
N ALA A 78 0.28 3.32 8.40
CA ALA A 78 -1.05 3.20 7.78
C ALA A 78 -1.44 1.73 7.58
N ASN A 79 -0.48 0.88 7.18
CA ASN A 79 -0.66 -0.56 7.06
C ASN A 79 -1.14 -1.20 8.37
N GLN A 80 -0.49 -0.89 9.50
CA GLN A 80 -0.83 -1.42 10.82
C GLN A 80 -2.17 -0.86 11.34
N ALA A 81 -2.36 0.45 11.24
CA ALA A 81 -3.58 1.12 11.67
C ALA A 81 -4.80 0.55 10.94
N PHE A 82 -4.74 0.47 9.61
CA PHE A 82 -5.87 -0.01 8.81
C PHE A 82 -6.13 -1.49 8.98
N LEU A 83 -5.10 -2.31 9.23
CA LEU A 83 -5.31 -3.70 9.61
C LEU A 83 -6.16 -3.83 10.88
N MET A 84 -5.86 -3.01 11.92
CA MET A 84 -6.69 -2.98 13.13
C MET A 84 -8.12 -2.53 12.86
N LEU A 85 -8.30 -1.50 12.02
CA LEU A 85 -9.65 -1.02 11.68
C LEU A 85 -10.44 -2.05 10.87
N MET A 86 -9.81 -2.71 9.89
CA MET A 86 -10.42 -3.78 9.10
C MET A 86 -10.84 -4.97 9.98
N ASP A 87 -9.96 -5.41 10.87
CA ASP A 87 -10.26 -6.51 11.80
C ASP A 87 -11.42 -6.17 12.73
N PHE A 88 -11.37 -5.00 13.35
CA PHE A 88 -12.42 -4.52 14.23
C PHE A 88 -13.77 -4.44 13.51
N TRP A 89 -13.79 -3.86 12.30
CA TRP A 89 -14.99 -3.71 11.50
C TRP A 89 -15.57 -5.06 11.08
N ALA A 90 -14.72 -5.99 10.62
CA ALA A 90 -15.14 -7.35 10.32
C ALA A 90 -15.74 -8.07 11.55
N LYS A 91 -15.13 -7.92 12.72
CA LYS A 91 -15.67 -8.45 13.99
C LYS A 91 -17.04 -7.84 14.32
N GLN A 92 -17.25 -6.53 14.09
CA GLN A 92 -18.55 -5.90 14.32
C GLN A 92 -19.63 -6.43 13.38
N LEU A 93 -19.33 -6.56 12.08
CA LEU A 93 -20.26 -7.12 11.09
C LEU A 93 -20.66 -8.55 11.42
N LYS A 94 -19.73 -9.37 11.92
CA LYS A 94 -20.02 -10.75 12.36
C LYS A 94 -20.92 -10.78 13.59
N ILE A 95 -20.63 -9.96 14.60
CA ILE A 95 -21.44 -9.85 15.83
C ILE A 95 -22.88 -9.44 15.49
N GLN A 96 -23.07 -8.57 14.50
CA GLN A 96 -24.40 -8.12 14.07
C GLN A 96 -25.10 -9.08 13.09
N GLY A 97 -24.48 -10.22 12.74
CA GLY A 97 -25.04 -11.16 11.76
C GLY A 97 -25.16 -10.57 10.35
N LEU A 98 -24.34 -9.56 10.03
CA LEU A 98 -24.32 -8.90 8.72
C LEU A 98 -23.28 -9.52 7.79
N TRP A 99 -22.19 -10.06 8.34
CA TRP A 99 -21.04 -10.55 7.57
C TRP A 99 -21.43 -11.43 6.37
N ASP A 100 -22.24 -12.46 6.60
CA ASP A 100 -22.62 -13.47 5.60
C ASP A 100 -23.79 -13.06 4.69
N LYS A 101 -24.39 -11.88 4.88
CA LYS A 101 -25.46 -11.38 3.99
C LYS A 101 -24.96 -11.08 2.58
N HIS A 102 -23.69 -10.72 2.47
CA HIS A 102 -23.04 -10.34 1.23
C HIS A 102 -21.61 -10.87 1.19
N PRO A 103 -21.11 -11.33 0.04
CA PRO A 103 -19.69 -11.53 -0.18
C PRO A 103 -18.93 -10.23 0.13
N ARG A 104 -17.77 -10.36 0.79
CA ARG A 104 -16.92 -9.24 1.17
C ARG A 104 -15.66 -9.21 0.30
N PHE A 105 -15.27 -8.03 -0.12
CA PHE A 105 -14.03 -7.82 -0.85
C PHE A 105 -13.31 -6.55 -0.40
N MET A 106 -12.03 -6.47 -0.71
CA MET A 106 -11.23 -5.29 -0.50
C MET A 106 -10.45 -4.92 -1.76
N ILE A 107 -10.08 -3.65 -1.87
CA ILE A 107 -9.25 -3.12 -2.93
C ILE A 107 -8.01 -2.50 -2.28
N LYS A 108 -6.81 -2.87 -2.74
CA LYS A 108 -5.58 -2.31 -2.20
C LYS A 108 -4.55 -2.01 -3.28
N THR A 109 -3.66 -1.06 -3.00
CA THR A 109 -2.48 -0.82 -3.82
C THR A 109 -1.49 -1.98 -3.66
N THR A 110 -0.77 -2.32 -4.73
CA THR A 110 0.27 -3.39 -4.68
C THR A 110 1.41 -3.08 -3.71
N ALA A 111 1.66 -1.79 -3.46
CA ALA A 111 2.66 -1.32 -2.52
C ALA A 111 2.24 -1.49 -1.04
N SER A 112 0.98 -1.82 -0.76
CA SER A 112 0.46 -2.05 0.59
C SER A 112 0.89 -3.40 1.17
N ALA A 113 0.94 -3.47 2.51
CA ALA A 113 1.53 -4.59 3.24
C ALA A 113 0.93 -5.96 2.89
N ILE A 114 1.77 -7.00 2.98
CA ILE A 114 1.36 -8.42 2.85
C ILE A 114 0.40 -8.82 3.97
N SER A 115 0.51 -8.23 5.16
CA SER A 115 -0.38 -8.55 6.29
C SER A 115 -1.86 -8.38 5.95
N TRP A 116 -2.20 -7.47 5.05
CA TRP A 116 -3.57 -7.31 4.55
C TRP A 116 -4.02 -8.52 3.72
N ASP A 117 -3.16 -9.08 2.88
CA ASP A 117 -3.48 -10.28 2.08
C ASP A 117 -3.62 -11.52 2.97
N GLU A 118 -2.71 -11.68 3.93
CA GLU A 118 -2.73 -12.79 4.89
C GLU A 118 -4.00 -12.75 5.74
N TRP A 119 -4.35 -11.57 6.26
CA TRP A 119 -5.59 -11.34 6.97
C TRP A 119 -6.81 -11.62 6.08
N ALA A 120 -6.87 -11.03 4.88
CA ALA A 120 -7.98 -11.22 3.95
C ALA A 120 -8.20 -12.70 3.61
N LYS A 121 -7.13 -13.44 3.37
CA LYS A 121 -7.17 -14.88 3.10
C LYS A 121 -7.77 -15.66 4.27
N LYS A 122 -7.40 -15.34 5.51
CA LYS A 122 -7.98 -15.97 6.71
C LYS A 122 -9.45 -15.65 6.92
N GLN A 123 -9.85 -14.44 6.55
CA GLN A 123 -11.24 -14.00 6.64
C GLN A 123 -12.11 -14.44 5.46
N GLY A 124 -11.53 -15.08 4.43
CA GLY A 124 -12.25 -15.48 3.21
C GLY A 124 -12.62 -14.31 2.29
N ILE A 125 -11.95 -13.16 2.44
CA ILE A 125 -12.20 -11.93 1.69
C ILE A 125 -11.46 -11.97 0.35
N LYS A 126 -12.11 -11.49 -0.71
CA LYS A 126 -11.47 -11.34 -2.03
C LYS A 126 -10.68 -10.04 -2.10
N VAL A 127 -9.49 -10.09 -2.66
CA VAL A 127 -8.60 -8.92 -2.80
C VAL A 127 -8.46 -8.55 -4.27
N VAL A 128 -8.70 -7.28 -4.60
CA VAL A 128 -8.40 -6.71 -5.92
C VAL A 128 -7.18 -5.79 -5.78
N ASN A 129 -6.08 -6.17 -6.42
CA ASN A 129 -4.85 -5.40 -6.41
C ASN A 129 -4.88 -4.34 -7.52
N VAL A 130 -4.48 -3.12 -7.18
CA VAL A 130 -4.42 -1.98 -8.12
C VAL A 130 -3.04 -1.29 -8.06
N PRO A 131 -2.65 -0.52 -9.08
CA PRO A 131 -1.49 0.37 -8.96
C PRO A 131 -1.66 1.37 -7.81
N VAL A 132 -0.57 2.02 -7.35
CA VAL A 132 -0.68 3.13 -6.40
C VAL A 132 -1.41 4.29 -7.04
N GLY A 133 -2.33 4.87 -6.28
CA GLY A 133 -3.21 5.94 -6.70
C GLY A 133 -4.66 5.59 -6.36
N PHE A 134 -5.28 6.38 -5.50
CA PHE A 134 -6.69 6.21 -5.13
C PHE A 134 -7.66 6.24 -6.31
N LYS A 135 -7.29 6.92 -7.40
CA LYS A 135 -8.02 6.87 -8.68
C LYS A 135 -8.21 5.44 -9.21
N GLU A 136 -7.27 4.55 -8.94
CA GLU A 136 -7.32 3.15 -9.38
C GLU A 136 -8.30 2.35 -8.52
N ILE A 137 -8.34 2.62 -7.21
CA ILE A 137 -9.37 2.09 -6.30
C ILE A 137 -10.74 2.55 -6.78
N ALA A 138 -10.92 3.85 -7.00
CA ALA A 138 -12.17 4.42 -7.50
C ALA A 138 -12.56 3.86 -8.87
N ASN A 139 -11.60 3.54 -9.75
CA ASN A 139 -11.87 2.90 -11.03
C ASN A 139 -12.47 1.50 -10.82
N ILE A 140 -11.87 0.66 -9.97
CA ILE A 140 -12.42 -0.66 -9.62
C ILE A 140 -13.83 -0.53 -9.03
N MET A 141 -14.05 0.42 -8.11
CA MET A 141 -15.38 0.67 -7.55
C MET A 141 -16.41 0.96 -8.63
N LYS A 142 -16.10 1.84 -9.59
CA LYS A 142 -17.00 2.17 -10.71
C LYS A 142 -17.34 0.95 -11.57
N LYS A 143 -16.38 0.04 -11.79
CA LYS A 143 -16.59 -1.22 -12.53
C LYS A 143 -17.54 -2.14 -11.77
N VAL A 144 -17.35 -2.29 -10.46
CA VAL A 144 -18.24 -3.08 -9.59
C VAL A 144 -19.64 -2.49 -9.58
N GLU A 145 -19.76 -1.18 -9.37
CA GLU A 145 -21.04 -0.46 -9.34
C GLU A 145 -21.81 -0.59 -10.67
N LEU A 146 -21.12 -0.50 -11.81
CA LEU A 146 -21.76 -0.70 -13.12
C LEU A 146 -22.30 -2.13 -13.28
N LYS A 147 -21.53 -3.14 -12.85
CA LYS A 147 -21.97 -4.54 -12.90
C LYS A 147 -23.14 -4.81 -11.94
N LEU A 148 -23.11 -4.23 -10.73
CA LEU A 148 -24.24 -4.25 -9.79
C LEU A 148 -25.50 -3.62 -10.39
N LYS A 149 -25.36 -2.46 -11.03
CA LYS A 149 -26.47 -1.75 -11.69
C LYS A 149 -27.10 -2.58 -12.80
N ASN A 150 -26.28 -3.18 -13.66
CA ASN A 150 -26.75 -3.84 -14.88
C ASN A 150 -27.17 -5.30 -14.67
N SER A 151 -26.65 -5.98 -13.64
CA SER A 151 -26.89 -7.40 -13.40
C SER A 151 -26.68 -7.77 -11.92
N PRO A 152 -27.55 -7.30 -11.00
CA PRO A 152 -27.36 -7.47 -9.55
C PRO A 152 -27.36 -8.94 -9.10
N GLU A 153 -28.03 -9.82 -9.84
CA GLU A 153 -28.15 -11.26 -9.56
C GLU A 153 -26.98 -12.10 -10.11
N LYS A 154 -26.05 -11.48 -10.86
CA LYS A 154 -24.90 -12.18 -11.45
C LYS A 154 -23.66 -12.01 -10.60
N GLU A 155 -22.77 -12.99 -10.70
CA GLU A 155 -21.43 -12.88 -10.12
C GLU A 155 -20.67 -11.71 -10.75
N ILE A 156 -20.00 -10.93 -9.91
CA ILE A 156 -19.16 -9.83 -10.32
C ILE A 156 -17.72 -10.29 -10.38
N ILE A 157 -17.17 -10.32 -11.58
CA ILE A 157 -15.76 -10.68 -11.82
C ILE A 157 -15.03 -9.41 -12.28
N ILE A 158 -13.92 -9.09 -11.62
CA ILE A 158 -13.06 -7.94 -11.92
C ILE A 158 -11.62 -8.42 -12.08
N ASP A 159 -10.92 -7.96 -13.12
CA ASP A 159 -9.49 -8.22 -13.25
C ASP A 159 -8.70 -7.29 -12.31
N ASP A 160 -7.73 -7.84 -11.59
CA ASP A 160 -6.73 -7.05 -10.89
C ASP A 160 -5.61 -6.56 -11.84
N VAL A 161 -4.70 -5.75 -11.33
CA VAL A 161 -3.60 -5.18 -12.11
C VAL A 161 -2.63 -6.23 -12.67
N PHE A 162 -2.55 -7.39 -12.03
CA PHE A 162 -1.74 -8.52 -12.52
C PHE A 162 -2.38 -9.21 -13.73
N GLY A 163 -3.63 -8.87 -14.05
CA GLY A 163 -4.42 -9.49 -15.11
C GLY A 163 -5.13 -10.77 -14.67
N ALA A 164 -5.27 -11.00 -13.36
CA ALA A 164 -5.99 -12.16 -12.83
C ALA A 164 -7.46 -11.80 -12.55
N PRO A 165 -8.43 -12.60 -13.02
CA PRO A 165 -9.84 -12.39 -12.69
C PRO A 165 -10.11 -12.72 -11.22
N VAL A 166 -10.78 -11.81 -10.52
CA VAL A 166 -11.21 -11.95 -9.13
C VAL A 166 -12.74 -12.01 -9.11
N ASN A 167 -13.28 -13.17 -8.72
CA ASN A 167 -14.73 -13.33 -8.53
C ASN A 167 -15.14 -12.82 -7.15
N LEU A 168 -15.86 -11.71 -7.13
CA LEU A 168 -16.37 -11.04 -5.93
C LEU A 168 -17.71 -11.65 -5.46
N GLY A 169 -18.31 -12.55 -6.21
CA GLY A 169 -19.61 -13.16 -5.92
C GLY A 169 -20.80 -12.30 -6.36
N VAL A 170 -22.00 -12.72 -5.94
CA VAL A 170 -23.26 -12.02 -6.24
C VAL A 170 -23.50 -10.92 -5.22
N ASN A 171 -23.83 -9.71 -5.68
CA ASN A 171 -24.15 -8.56 -4.84
C ASN A 171 -23.14 -8.28 -3.70
N PRO A 172 -21.83 -8.13 -4.00
CA PRO A 172 -20.79 -7.96 -2.98
C PRO A 172 -20.83 -6.60 -2.25
N ARG A 173 -20.16 -6.52 -1.10
CA ARG A 173 -19.91 -5.27 -0.35
C ARG A 173 -18.42 -5.01 -0.17
N LEU A 174 -18.02 -3.76 -0.41
CA LEU A 174 -16.67 -3.31 -0.14
C LEU A 174 -16.46 -3.29 1.37
N LEU A 175 -15.47 -4.02 1.87
CA LEU A 175 -15.07 -3.92 3.26
C LEU A 175 -14.08 -2.77 3.47
N PHE A 176 -13.16 -2.63 2.53
CA PHE A 176 -12.05 -1.69 2.60
C PHE A 176 -11.51 -1.35 1.22
N GLY A 177 -11.21 -0.07 0.99
CA GLY A 177 -10.35 0.39 -0.10
C GLY A 177 -9.25 1.27 0.48
N GLY A 178 -7.97 0.97 0.22
CA GLY A 178 -6.91 1.82 0.79
C GLY A 178 -5.51 1.64 0.22
N GLU A 179 -4.65 2.56 0.63
CA GLU A 179 -3.26 2.68 0.21
C GLU A 179 -2.33 2.74 1.42
N GLU A 180 -1.09 2.28 1.24
CA GLU A 180 -0.02 2.32 2.25
C GLU A 180 0.36 3.75 2.67
N SER A 181 -0.04 4.74 1.87
CA SER A 181 0.22 6.16 2.11
C SER A 181 -0.69 6.81 3.15
N GLY A 182 -1.67 6.06 3.71
CA GLY A 182 -2.56 6.54 4.76
C GLY A 182 -3.94 6.98 4.29
N GLY A 183 -4.30 6.76 3.03
CA GLY A 183 -5.65 7.00 2.51
C GLY A 183 -6.50 5.72 2.53
N MET A 184 -7.74 5.82 3.00
CA MET A 184 -8.69 4.70 2.98
C MET A 184 -10.14 5.14 2.87
N ILE A 185 -11.01 4.18 2.57
CA ILE A 185 -12.47 4.24 2.62
C ILE A 185 -13.01 2.91 3.16
N MET A 186 -14.19 2.95 3.77
CA MET A 186 -14.95 1.74 4.11
C MET A 186 -16.29 1.71 3.37
N GLY A 187 -16.71 0.53 2.93
CA GLY A 187 -18.04 0.37 2.36
C GLY A 187 -19.11 0.20 3.42
N THR A 188 -20.31 0.61 3.07
CA THR A 188 -21.52 0.48 3.89
C THR A 188 -22.19 -0.87 3.65
N GLU A 189 -23.02 -1.31 4.59
CA GLU A 189 -23.80 -2.54 4.43
C GLU A 189 -24.85 -2.42 3.32
N GLU A 190 -25.53 -1.29 3.27
CA GLU A 190 -26.42 -0.92 2.16
C GLU A 190 -25.68 -0.04 1.16
N LEU A 191 -26.03 -0.13 -0.12
CA LEU A 191 -25.47 0.79 -1.13
C LEU A 191 -25.90 2.23 -0.81
N ILE A 192 -24.96 3.16 -0.95
CA ILE A 192 -25.24 4.59 -0.77
C ILE A 192 -26.06 5.05 -1.97
N GLU A 193 -27.30 5.48 -1.75
CA GLU A 193 -28.19 5.96 -2.79
C GLU A 193 -28.37 7.48 -2.71
N SER A 194 -28.07 8.18 -3.80
CA SER A 194 -28.34 9.62 -3.91
C SER A 194 -29.82 9.90 -4.13
N LEU A 195 -30.26 11.14 -3.88
CA LEU A 195 -31.63 11.58 -4.17
C LEU A 195 -32.03 11.43 -5.66
N ALA A 196 -31.04 11.34 -6.55
CA ALA A 196 -31.24 11.10 -7.98
C ALA A 196 -31.11 9.61 -8.38
N GLY A 197 -31.09 8.69 -7.40
CA GLY A 197 -31.06 7.24 -7.62
C GLY A 197 -29.69 6.66 -8.00
N ARG A 198 -28.60 7.43 -7.86
CA ARG A 198 -27.25 6.90 -8.09
C ARG A 198 -26.81 6.07 -6.91
N LYS A 199 -26.29 4.88 -7.19
CA LYS A 199 -25.78 3.94 -6.17
C LYS A 199 -24.26 3.94 -6.15
N ALA A 200 -23.69 3.90 -4.96
CA ALA A 200 -22.26 3.75 -4.74
C ALA A 200 -22.01 2.69 -3.66
N ILE A 201 -20.91 1.95 -3.78
CA ILE A 201 -20.52 0.94 -2.78
C ILE A 201 -19.77 1.56 -1.58
N ALA A 202 -19.18 2.74 -1.78
CA ALA A 202 -18.50 3.55 -0.78
C ALA A 202 -18.26 4.98 -1.32
N MET A 203 -17.68 5.86 -0.50
CA MET A 203 -17.13 7.13 -0.98
C MET A 203 -16.02 6.90 -2.01
N ARG A 204 -15.95 7.75 -3.06
CA ARG A 204 -14.98 7.62 -4.16
C ARG A 204 -13.71 8.46 -3.97
N GLU A 205 -13.57 9.08 -2.81
CA GLU A 205 -12.39 9.81 -2.38
C GLU A 205 -12.00 9.34 -0.99
N LYS A 206 -10.74 9.54 -0.63
CA LYS A 206 -10.22 9.20 0.70
C LYS A 206 -11.04 9.87 1.79
N SER A 207 -11.19 9.19 2.93
CA SER A 207 -11.94 9.74 4.06
C SER A 207 -11.28 9.36 5.37
N ALA A 208 -10.42 10.23 5.90
CA ALA A 208 -9.91 10.08 7.26
C ALA A 208 -11.05 10.18 8.29
N THR A 209 -12.14 10.88 7.97
CA THR A 209 -13.30 11.01 8.85
C THR A 209 -13.99 9.66 9.09
N GLU A 210 -14.20 8.86 8.04
CA GLU A 210 -14.71 7.48 8.18
C GLU A 210 -13.78 6.64 9.07
N ALA A 211 -12.48 6.73 8.81
CA ALA A 211 -11.46 6.01 9.57
C ALA A 211 -11.43 6.43 11.05
N ILE A 212 -11.58 7.72 11.36
CA ILE A 212 -11.62 8.27 12.73
C ILE A 212 -12.79 7.72 13.53
N ILE A 213 -13.97 7.61 12.91
CA ILE A 213 -15.17 7.09 13.60
C ILE A 213 -14.93 5.63 14.00
N VAL A 214 -14.42 4.82 13.07
CA VAL A 214 -14.13 3.40 13.35
C VAL A 214 -12.98 3.25 14.34
N ALA A 215 -11.93 4.07 14.22
CA ALA A 215 -10.81 4.10 15.15
C ALA A 215 -11.26 4.47 16.57
N SER A 216 -12.13 5.47 16.71
CA SER A 216 -12.66 5.90 18.00
C SER A 216 -13.52 4.81 18.65
N ALA A 217 -14.32 4.08 17.88
CA ALA A 217 -15.07 2.92 18.36
C ALA A 217 -14.14 1.77 18.82
N LEU A 218 -13.09 1.48 18.04
CA LEU A 218 -12.06 0.51 18.42
C LEU A 218 -11.37 0.92 19.72
N ILE A 219 -10.83 2.15 19.79
CA ILE A 219 -10.13 2.68 20.95
C ILE A 219 -11.02 2.63 22.19
N SER A 220 -12.29 3.04 22.09
CA SER A 220 -13.23 2.97 23.21
C SER A 220 -13.44 1.54 23.71
N LYS A 221 -13.55 0.56 22.79
CA LYS A 221 -13.67 -0.86 23.15
C LYS A 221 -12.41 -1.36 23.87
N LEU A 222 -11.23 -1.08 23.30
CA LEU A 222 -9.96 -1.52 23.86
C LEU A 222 -9.68 -0.88 25.22
N GLN A 223 -9.98 0.41 25.39
CA GLN A 223 -9.81 1.11 26.66
C GLN A 223 -10.67 0.49 27.78
N LYS A 224 -11.91 0.08 27.47
CA LYS A 224 -12.76 -0.65 28.44
C LYS A 224 -12.20 -2.02 28.81
N ALA A 225 -11.52 -2.67 27.87
CA ALA A 225 -10.84 -3.95 28.07
C ALA A 225 -9.45 -3.80 28.70
N GLN A 226 -8.95 -2.57 28.87
CA GLN A 226 -7.57 -2.27 29.28
C GLN A 226 -6.52 -2.91 28.38
N VAL A 227 -6.80 -2.95 27.07
CA VAL A 227 -5.90 -3.47 26.04
C VAL A 227 -5.34 -2.30 25.23
N SER A 228 -4.05 -2.28 24.93
CA SER A 228 -3.44 -1.27 24.06
C SER A 228 -3.68 -1.59 22.57
N LEU A 229 -3.49 -0.60 21.70
CA LEU A 229 -3.53 -0.82 20.25
C LEU A 229 -2.40 -1.75 19.81
N SER A 230 -1.23 -1.69 20.45
CA SER A 230 -0.10 -2.57 20.14
C SER A 230 -0.40 -4.03 20.49
N GLU A 231 -1.01 -4.28 21.64
CA GLU A 231 -1.49 -5.60 22.06
C GLU A 231 -2.54 -6.15 21.09
N TYR A 232 -3.51 -5.31 20.69
CA TYR A 232 -4.54 -5.71 19.72
C TYR A 232 -3.95 -6.04 18.35
N LEU A 233 -2.98 -5.27 17.86
CA LEU A 233 -2.30 -5.58 16.60
C LEU A 233 -1.57 -6.93 16.67
N VAL A 234 -0.88 -7.21 17.77
CA VAL A 234 -0.18 -8.49 18.00
C VAL A 234 -1.18 -9.65 18.10
N GLU A 235 -2.35 -9.44 18.69
CA GLU A 235 -3.44 -10.42 18.70
C GLU A 235 -3.92 -10.74 17.28
N ILE A 236 -4.18 -9.72 16.45
CA ILE A 236 -4.55 -9.92 15.03
C ILE A 236 -3.48 -10.75 14.32
N PHE A 237 -2.21 -10.47 14.56
CA PHE A 237 -1.13 -11.24 13.95
C PHE A 237 -1.17 -12.72 14.33
N LYS A 238 -1.47 -13.03 15.60
CA LYS A 238 -1.58 -14.41 16.10
C LYS A 238 -2.83 -15.11 15.58
N GLU A 239 -4.00 -14.47 15.70
CA GLU A 239 -5.30 -15.04 15.29
C GLU A 239 -5.36 -15.38 13.79
N ASN A 240 -4.60 -14.65 12.97
CA ASN A 240 -4.62 -14.78 11.52
C ASN A 240 -3.34 -15.42 10.95
N ASP A 241 -2.45 -15.95 11.79
CA ASP A 241 -1.16 -16.50 11.36
C ASP A 241 -0.37 -15.55 10.44
N ILE A 242 -0.37 -14.24 10.75
CA ILE A 242 0.30 -13.21 9.94
C ILE A 242 1.80 -13.27 10.19
N ILE A 243 2.53 -13.39 9.08
CA ILE A 243 3.98 -13.51 9.02
C ILE A 243 4.57 -12.20 8.48
N GLY A 244 3.92 -11.57 7.50
CA GLY A 244 4.36 -10.33 6.85
C GLY A 244 4.10 -9.07 7.69
N ARG A 245 4.74 -8.94 8.85
CA ARG A 245 4.47 -7.89 9.85
C ARG A 245 5.20 -6.58 9.59
N TYR A 246 6.28 -6.61 8.83
CA TYR A 246 7.11 -5.45 8.57
C TYR A 246 6.86 -4.90 7.18
N ASP A 247 6.84 -3.57 7.08
CA ASP A 247 6.82 -2.84 5.82
C ASP A 247 7.88 -1.73 5.81
N THR A 248 8.35 -1.37 4.62
CA THR A 248 9.32 -0.31 4.41
C THR A 248 9.08 0.41 3.09
N ARG A 249 9.44 1.69 3.08
CA ARG A 249 9.52 2.51 1.88
C ARG A 249 10.83 3.27 1.87
N VAL A 250 11.59 3.12 0.79
CA VAL A 250 12.83 3.85 0.54
C VAL A 250 12.60 4.79 -0.64
N ASP A 251 12.74 6.09 -0.39
CA ASP A 251 12.69 7.12 -1.42
C ASP A 251 14.13 7.53 -1.79
N ILE A 252 14.53 7.29 -3.03
CA ILE A 252 15.91 7.43 -3.50
C ILE A 252 15.97 8.60 -4.47
N ALA A 253 16.53 9.72 -4.01
CA ALA A 253 16.75 10.91 -4.83
C ALA A 253 18.07 10.84 -5.59
N TYR A 254 18.03 11.13 -6.89
CA TYR A 254 19.21 11.15 -7.75
C TYR A 254 19.84 12.53 -7.92
N TYR A 255 19.37 13.53 -7.17
CA TYR A 255 19.87 14.90 -7.19
C TYR A 255 19.67 15.56 -5.83
N ASN A 256 20.37 16.68 -5.59
CA ASN A 256 20.20 17.48 -4.39
C ASN A 256 19.03 18.46 -4.55
N GLU A 257 17.90 18.18 -3.90
CA GLU A 257 16.70 19.04 -3.95
C GLU A 257 16.92 20.43 -3.35
N SER A 258 17.92 20.57 -2.48
CA SER A 258 18.28 21.84 -1.83
C SER A 258 19.41 22.57 -2.56
N GLU A 259 19.73 22.20 -3.81
CA GLU A 259 20.74 22.91 -4.60
C GLU A 259 20.29 24.35 -4.91
N PRO A 260 21.01 25.38 -4.42
CA PRO A 260 20.63 26.77 -4.62
C PRO A 260 20.83 27.26 -6.06
N ASP A 261 21.76 26.67 -6.84
CA ASP A 261 21.91 27.00 -8.25
C ASP A 261 20.82 26.31 -9.09
N ILE A 262 19.86 27.10 -9.55
CA ILE A 262 18.72 26.64 -10.36
C ILE A 262 19.17 25.92 -11.64
N ASN A 263 20.26 26.35 -12.29
CA ASN A 263 20.71 25.74 -13.54
C ASN A 263 21.35 24.38 -13.28
N LYS A 264 22.12 24.28 -12.19
CA LYS A 264 22.67 23.01 -11.72
C LYS A 264 21.57 22.05 -11.27
N LEU A 265 20.62 22.53 -10.46
CA LEU A 265 19.43 21.78 -10.02
C LEU A 265 18.66 21.18 -11.21
N LYS A 266 18.37 21.98 -12.25
CA LYS A 266 17.70 21.52 -13.46
C LYS A 266 18.49 20.45 -14.19
N THR A 267 19.80 20.66 -14.35
CA THR A 267 20.70 19.71 -15.04
C THR A 267 20.77 18.38 -14.29
N ASP A 268 20.99 18.42 -12.98
CA ASP A 268 21.06 17.25 -12.11
C ASP A 268 19.72 16.52 -12.06
N LYS A 269 18.59 17.24 -12.05
CA LYS A 269 17.26 16.65 -12.12
C LYS A 269 17.05 15.86 -13.42
N VAL A 270 17.42 16.42 -14.59
CA VAL A 270 17.30 15.71 -15.88
C VAL A 270 18.18 14.45 -15.90
N ALA A 271 19.41 14.54 -15.43
CA ALA A 271 20.29 13.37 -15.31
C ALA A 271 19.72 12.32 -14.34
N GLY A 272 19.14 12.76 -13.23
CA GLY A 272 18.46 11.91 -12.27
C GLY A 272 17.21 11.22 -12.83
N GLU A 273 16.40 11.90 -13.65
CA GLU A 273 15.24 11.32 -14.34
C GLU A 273 15.66 10.24 -15.33
N ALA A 274 16.78 10.42 -16.03
CA ALA A 274 17.36 9.40 -16.91
C ALA A 274 17.81 8.17 -16.11
N LYS A 275 18.50 8.36 -14.97
CA LYS A 275 18.93 7.26 -14.09
C LYS A 275 17.75 6.50 -13.50
N ARG A 276 16.74 7.22 -12.98
CA ARG A 276 15.47 6.65 -12.51
C ARG A 276 14.82 5.79 -13.58
N THR A 277 14.71 6.32 -14.80
CA THR A 277 14.07 5.64 -15.93
C THR A 277 14.84 4.38 -16.33
N LYS A 278 16.17 4.44 -16.32
CA LYS A 278 17.03 3.30 -16.61
C LYS A 278 16.88 2.20 -15.56
N ASN A 279 16.83 2.56 -14.28
CA ASN A 279 16.60 1.60 -13.19
C ASN A 279 15.24 0.90 -13.32
N ASP A 280 14.16 1.67 -13.53
CA ASP A 280 12.81 1.15 -13.77
C ASP A 280 12.77 0.18 -14.96
N LEU A 281 13.30 0.59 -16.11
CA LEU A 281 13.31 -0.21 -17.34
C LEU A 281 14.03 -1.55 -17.18
N PHE A 282 15.09 -1.62 -16.36
CA PHE A 282 15.80 -2.88 -16.11
C PHE A 282 14.85 -3.96 -15.57
N TYR A 283 14.05 -3.63 -14.54
CA TYR A 283 13.09 -4.58 -13.96
C TYR A 283 11.83 -4.72 -14.81
N LEU A 284 11.30 -3.61 -15.32
CA LEU A 284 10.06 -3.60 -16.09
C LEU A 284 10.18 -4.45 -17.36
N SER A 285 11.32 -4.38 -18.06
CA SER A 285 11.55 -5.19 -19.26
C SER A 285 11.50 -6.69 -18.97
N MET A 286 12.03 -7.14 -17.83
CA MET A 286 11.90 -8.54 -17.39
C MET A 286 10.45 -8.89 -17.03
N ALA A 287 9.72 -8.01 -16.34
CA ALA A 287 8.33 -8.25 -15.97
C ALA A 287 7.43 -8.41 -17.20
N ILE A 288 7.61 -7.54 -18.21
CA ILE A 288 6.87 -7.61 -19.48
C ILE A 288 7.32 -8.82 -20.30
N ALA A 289 8.62 -9.15 -20.34
CA ALA A 289 9.12 -10.34 -21.03
C ALA A 289 8.55 -11.64 -20.44
N VAL A 290 8.43 -11.75 -19.12
CA VAL A 290 7.76 -12.88 -18.46
C VAL A 290 6.28 -12.92 -18.83
N ARG A 291 5.58 -11.78 -18.82
CA ARG A 291 4.17 -11.70 -19.21
C ARG A 291 3.93 -12.11 -20.67
N GLU A 292 4.88 -11.85 -21.56
CA GLU A 292 4.83 -12.23 -22.98
C GLU A 292 5.41 -13.63 -23.26
N GLY A 293 5.85 -14.36 -22.23
CA GLY A 293 6.41 -15.72 -22.36
C GLY A 293 7.81 -15.77 -22.99
N LEU A 294 8.52 -14.64 -23.07
CA LEU A 294 9.88 -14.53 -23.59
C LEU A 294 10.94 -14.89 -22.53
N MET A 295 10.60 -14.76 -21.26
CA MET A 295 11.45 -15.16 -20.13
C MET A 295 10.67 -16.06 -19.18
N THR A 296 11.37 -17.02 -18.58
CA THR A 296 10.87 -17.74 -17.41
C THR A 296 11.32 -17.04 -16.12
N ILE A 297 10.70 -17.39 -14.99
CA ILE A 297 11.18 -16.90 -13.68
C ILE A 297 12.64 -17.35 -13.40
N GLU A 298 13.07 -18.47 -13.99
CA GLU A 298 14.44 -18.99 -13.85
C GLU A 298 15.44 -18.12 -14.59
N ASP A 299 15.06 -17.56 -15.74
CA ASP A 299 15.89 -16.62 -16.46
C ASP A 299 16.02 -15.30 -15.69
N VAL A 300 14.93 -14.84 -15.07
CA VAL A 300 14.93 -13.65 -14.20
C VAL A 300 15.84 -13.86 -13.00
N ARG A 301 15.76 -15.00 -12.30
CA ARG A 301 16.66 -15.32 -11.18
C ARG A 301 18.12 -15.29 -11.60
N LYS A 302 18.46 -15.85 -12.77
CA LYS A 302 19.83 -15.81 -13.29
C LYS A 302 20.30 -14.38 -13.55
N VAL A 303 19.47 -13.54 -14.20
CA VAL A 303 19.79 -12.13 -14.48
C VAL A 303 19.98 -11.33 -13.19
N LEU A 304 19.11 -11.52 -12.19
CA LEU A 304 19.20 -10.81 -10.91
C LEU A 304 20.42 -11.27 -10.09
N ASN A 305 20.70 -12.58 -9.99
CA ASN A 305 21.92 -13.09 -9.35
C ASN A 305 23.20 -12.67 -10.11
N ASP A 306 23.10 -12.41 -11.41
CA ASP A 306 24.20 -11.83 -12.18
C ASP A 306 24.45 -10.36 -11.81
N ALA A 307 23.38 -9.56 -11.78
CA ALA A 307 23.44 -8.13 -11.49
C ALA A 307 23.74 -7.78 -10.02
N PHE A 308 23.30 -8.61 -9.07
CA PHE A 308 23.33 -8.30 -7.63
C PHE A 308 24.06 -9.39 -6.85
N LYS A 309 25.38 -9.26 -6.72
CA LYS A 309 26.20 -10.23 -5.96
C LYS A 309 25.97 -10.22 -4.45
N SER A 310 25.33 -9.17 -3.93
CA SER A 310 25.02 -9.00 -2.50
C SER A 310 23.64 -9.51 -2.09
N LEU A 311 22.80 -9.93 -3.04
CA LEU A 311 21.43 -10.41 -2.80
C LEU A 311 21.27 -11.84 -3.34
N ILE A 312 20.21 -12.54 -2.91
CA ILE A 312 19.92 -13.93 -3.29
C ILE A 312 18.49 -14.01 -3.83
N PHE A 313 18.31 -14.54 -5.04
CA PHE A 313 17.00 -14.60 -5.69
C PHE A 313 16.41 -16.01 -5.82
N ASP A 314 17.00 -17.00 -5.15
CA ASP A 314 16.58 -18.42 -5.27
C ASP A 314 15.12 -18.65 -4.89
N ASN A 315 14.59 -17.87 -3.94
CA ASN A 315 13.21 -17.95 -3.49
C ASN A 315 12.26 -16.93 -4.17
N LEU A 316 12.70 -16.25 -5.23
CA LEU A 316 11.85 -15.35 -6.03
C LEU A 316 10.80 -16.18 -6.79
N LYS A 317 9.51 -16.03 -6.46
CA LYS A 317 8.40 -16.77 -7.07
C LYS A 317 7.91 -16.16 -8.37
N SER A 318 7.85 -14.83 -8.45
CA SER A 318 7.33 -14.15 -9.63
C SER A 318 7.87 -12.73 -9.76
N ILE A 319 7.82 -12.20 -10.98
CA ILE A 319 8.02 -10.78 -11.29
C ILE A 319 6.81 -10.31 -12.09
N LYS A 320 6.18 -9.22 -11.65
CA LYS A 320 4.89 -8.77 -12.16
C LYS A 320 4.92 -7.28 -12.47
N PHE A 321 4.31 -6.89 -13.58
CA PHE A 321 4.01 -5.50 -13.88
C PHE A 321 2.80 -5.04 -13.06
N VAL A 322 2.89 -3.85 -12.45
CA VAL A 322 1.85 -3.30 -11.56
C VAL A 322 1.29 -1.96 -12.02
N GLY A 323 1.27 -1.72 -13.33
CA GLY A 323 0.71 -0.50 -13.96
C GLY A 323 1.76 0.58 -14.22
N ASP A 324 2.64 0.82 -13.26
CA ASP A 324 3.66 1.89 -13.30
C ASP A 324 4.90 1.51 -12.47
N GLY A 325 5.12 0.22 -12.26
CA GLY A 325 6.26 -0.32 -11.55
C GLY A 325 6.39 -1.83 -11.72
N THR A 326 7.33 -2.41 -10.98
CA THR A 326 7.62 -3.85 -11.02
C THR A 326 7.62 -4.44 -9.62
N TYR A 327 6.83 -5.50 -9.44
CA TYR A 327 6.66 -6.25 -8.19
C TYR A 327 7.43 -7.56 -8.25
N LEU A 328 8.36 -7.76 -7.32
CA LEU A 328 9.12 -8.99 -7.12
C LEU A 328 8.54 -9.73 -5.91
N GLU A 329 7.93 -10.88 -6.17
CA GLU A 329 7.30 -11.71 -5.16
C GLU A 329 8.26 -12.83 -4.74
N PHE A 330 8.56 -12.94 -3.44
CA PHE A 330 9.38 -14.02 -2.87
C PHE A 330 8.51 -14.95 -2.01
N THR A 331 9.10 -15.97 -1.41
CA THR A 331 8.38 -16.83 -0.45
C THR A 331 8.06 -16.12 0.86
N ASP A 332 8.86 -15.15 1.25
CA ASP A 332 8.94 -14.54 2.59
C ASP A 332 8.72 -13.01 2.58
N LYS A 333 8.74 -12.39 1.40
CA LYS A 333 8.65 -10.94 1.22
C LYS A 333 8.18 -10.56 -0.18
N TYR A 334 7.93 -9.28 -0.37
CA TYR A 334 7.93 -8.65 -1.69
C TYR A 334 8.83 -7.43 -1.71
N ILE A 335 9.27 -7.07 -2.91
CA ILE A 335 9.90 -5.78 -3.19
C ILE A 335 9.27 -5.20 -4.43
N GLU A 336 8.83 -3.95 -4.38
CA GLU A 336 8.25 -3.25 -5.51
C GLU A 336 9.07 -2.00 -5.85
N ILE A 337 9.53 -1.92 -7.10
CA ILE A 337 10.31 -0.79 -7.62
C ILE A 337 9.44 0.05 -8.52
N ARG A 338 9.39 1.36 -8.23
CA ARG A 338 8.58 2.32 -8.99
C ARG A 338 9.37 3.60 -9.29
N PRO A 339 9.31 4.12 -10.52
CA PRO A 339 9.72 5.48 -10.80
C PRO A 339 8.71 6.48 -10.22
N SER A 340 9.17 7.53 -9.56
CA SER A 340 8.30 8.67 -9.21
C SER A 340 7.85 9.38 -10.49
N GLY A 341 6.55 9.63 -10.70
CA GLY A 341 6.06 10.30 -11.91
C GLY A 341 6.43 11.78 -12.02
N THR A 342 6.63 12.47 -10.90
CA THR A 342 6.81 13.93 -10.84
C THR A 342 8.25 14.35 -10.53
N ASP A 343 9.12 13.39 -10.22
CA ASP A 343 10.42 13.68 -9.65
C ASP A 343 11.50 12.66 -10.05
N ALA A 344 12.76 13.06 -9.95
CA ALA A 344 13.94 12.24 -10.22
C ALA A 344 14.25 11.30 -9.04
N LYS A 345 13.25 10.49 -8.68
CA LYS A 345 13.28 9.56 -7.54
C LYS A 345 12.82 8.17 -7.93
N THR A 346 13.49 7.16 -7.40
CA THR A 346 12.96 5.79 -7.35
C THR A 346 12.34 5.57 -5.97
N LYS A 347 11.16 4.96 -5.94
CA LYS A 347 10.53 4.47 -4.72
C LYS A 347 10.64 2.96 -4.69
N ALA A 348 11.20 2.42 -3.61
CA ALA A 348 11.27 1.00 -3.38
C ALA A 348 10.44 0.66 -2.14
N TYR A 349 9.39 -0.12 -2.34
CA TYR A 349 8.54 -0.62 -1.28
C TYR A 349 8.94 -2.06 -0.97
N GLY A 350 8.77 -2.47 0.29
CA GLY A 350 8.96 -3.85 0.67
C GLY A 350 8.12 -4.22 1.87
N GLY A 351 7.76 -5.49 1.97
CA GLY A 351 7.11 -6.02 3.15
C GLY A 351 7.34 -7.51 3.27
N GLY A 352 7.34 -8.01 4.50
CA GLY A 352 7.71 -9.40 4.80
C GLY A 352 7.95 -9.67 6.28
N SER A 353 8.61 -10.78 6.57
CA SER A 353 8.83 -11.27 7.94
C SER A 353 10.09 -10.74 8.62
N ASP A 354 10.97 -10.05 7.89
CA ASP A 354 12.25 -9.55 8.41
C ASP A 354 12.52 -8.13 7.91
N LYS A 355 12.46 -7.16 8.84
CA LYS A 355 12.65 -5.73 8.56
C LYS A 355 14.01 -5.43 7.94
N ALA A 356 15.08 -6.04 8.42
CA ALA A 356 16.44 -5.76 7.95
C ALA A 356 16.64 -6.29 6.53
N VAL A 357 16.12 -7.48 6.24
CA VAL A 357 16.16 -8.07 4.90
C VAL A 357 15.36 -7.22 3.90
N ILE A 358 14.11 -6.84 4.22
CA ILE A 358 13.31 -6.02 3.28
C ILE A 358 13.94 -4.64 3.07
N GLU A 359 14.49 -3.99 4.11
CA GLU A 359 15.19 -2.72 3.96
C GLU A 359 16.43 -2.88 3.07
N THR A 360 17.19 -3.96 3.22
CA THR A 360 18.39 -4.22 2.42
C THR A 360 18.04 -4.40 0.94
N TYR A 361 17.03 -5.22 0.63
CA TYR A 361 16.60 -5.43 -0.75
C TYR A 361 16.03 -4.14 -1.36
N ALA A 362 15.16 -3.43 -0.66
CA ALA A 362 14.57 -2.18 -1.15
C ALA A 362 15.65 -1.13 -1.45
N ASN A 363 16.64 -0.98 -0.56
CA ASN A 363 17.76 -0.07 -0.77
C ASN A 363 18.61 -0.47 -1.98
N VAL A 364 19.03 -1.73 -2.08
CA VAL A 364 19.92 -2.20 -3.15
C VAL A 364 19.23 -2.15 -4.51
N LEU A 365 18.01 -2.67 -4.61
CA LEU A 365 17.26 -2.71 -5.87
C LEU A 365 16.83 -1.31 -6.32
N GLY A 366 16.39 -0.46 -5.39
CA GLY A 366 16.01 0.91 -5.71
C GLY A 366 17.18 1.81 -6.12
N ASN A 367 18.40 1.53 -5.63
CA ASN A 367 19.61 2.31 -5.97
C ASN A 367 20.36 1.79 -7.20
N TYR A 368 19.88 0.71 -7.81
CA TYR A 368 20.55 0.13 -8.96
C TYR A 368 20.68 1.11 -10.12
N SER A 369 21.78 1.00 -10.88
CA SER A 369 22.07 1.91 -11.99
C SER A 369 21.16 1.68 -13.20
N GLY A 370 20.52 0.51 -13.27
CA GLY A 370 19.79 0.03 -14.44
C GLY A 370 20.71 -0.40 -15.60
N ASP A 371 22.00 -0.60 -15.35
CA ASP A 371 22.92 -1.13 -16.36
C ASP A 371 22.50 -2.55 -16.78
N ARG A 372 22.46 -2.81 -18.09
CA ARG A 372 22.10 -4.13 -18.61
C ARG A 372 23.34 -5.02 -18.67
N THR A 373 23.34 -6.11 -17.91
CA THR A 373 24.40 -7.11 -17.98
C THR A 373 24.37 -7.87 -19.31
N ALA A 374 25.43 -8.62 -19.63
CA ALA A 374 25.45 -9.46 -20.83
C ALA A 374 24.30 -10.49 -20.82
N LEU A 375 23.97 -11.00 -19.63
CA LEU A 375 22.88 -11.96 -19.45
C LEU A 375 21.51 -11.32 -19.64
N HIS A 376 21.30 -10.09 -19.15
CA HIS A 376 20.07 -9.34 -19.44
C HIS A 376 19.90 -9.16 -20.96
N LYS A 377 20.96 -8.74 -21.66
CA LYS A 377 20.95 -8.53 -23.11
C LYS A 377 20.73 -9.81 -23.92
N SER A 378 21.12 -10.98 -23.40
CA SER A 378 20.88 -12.24 -24.09
C SER A 378 19.41 -12.67 -24.08
N PHE A 379 18.63 -12.24 -23.07
CA PHE A 379 17.19 -12.52 -22.99
C PHE A 379 16.33 -11.41 -23.55
N ILE A 380 16.76 -10.16 -23.40
CA ILE A 380 16.01 -8.98 -23.79
C ILE A 380 16.81 -8.23 -24.86
N SER A 381 16.29 -8.23 -26.09
CA SER A 381 16.88 -7.47 -27.20
C SER A 381 16.78 -5.96 -26.94
N ASP A 382 17.64 -5.19 -27.60
CA ASP A 382 17.61 -3.72 -27.52
C ASP A 382 16.27 -3.18 -28.01
N GLU A 383 15.73 -3.73 -29.10
CA GLU A 383 14.41 -3.35 -29.61
C GLU A 383 13.29 -3.59 -28.58
N PHE A 384 13.29 -4.73 -27.89
CA PHE A 384 12.29 -5.02 -26.86
C PHE A 384 12.43 -4.08 -25.66
N TYR A 385 13.66 -3.84 -25.22
CA TYR A 385 13.96 -2.93 -24.12
C TYR A 385 13.44 -1.52 -24.41
N ASP A 386 13.71 -1.00 -25.61
CA ASP A 386 13.31 0.36 -25.99
C ASP A 386 11.79 0.51 -26.11
N LYS A 387 11.07 -0.56 -26.50
CA LYS A 387 9.59 -0.58 -26.58
C LYS A 387 8.89 -0.98 -25.28
N THR A 388 9.63 -1.27 -24.21
CA THR A 388 9.07 -1.84 -22.97
C THR A 388 8.02 -0.92 -22.35
N LYS A 389 8.22 0.40 -22.33
CA LYS A 389 7.25 1.34 -21.76
C LYS A 389 5.95 1.43 -22.55
N ASP A 390 6.04 1.40 -23.87
CA ASP A 390 4.85 1.42 -24.73
C ASP A 390 4.02 0.15 -24.51
N LYS A 391 4.68 -1.02 -24.48
CA LYS A 391 4.04 -2.29 -24.13
C LYS A 391 3.41 -2.27 -22.74
N ALA A 392 4.12 -1.76 -21.74
CA ALA A 392 3.58 -1.62 -20.38
C ALA A 392 2.34 -0.73 -20.35
N MET A 393 2.36 0.39 -21.09
CA MET A 393 1.22 1.29 -21.23
C MET A 393 0.02 0.59 -21.87
N GLU A 394 0.21 -0.23 -22.92
CA GLU A 394 -0.88 -1.02 -23.51
C GLU A 394 -1.54 -1.95 -22.49
N TYR A 395 -0.76 -2.62 -21.64
CA TYR A 395 -1.30 -3.47 -20.58
C TYR A 395 -2.06 -2.66 -19.52
N TYR A 396 -1.53 -1.51 -19.14
CA TYR A 396 -2.19 -0.62 -18.18
C TYR A 396 -3.52 -0.08 -18.74
N LEU A 397 -3.54 0.38 -19.99
CA LEU A 397 -4.77 0.86 -20.65
C LEU A 397 -5.80 -0.26 -20.77
N LYS A 398 -5.40 -1.48 -21.17
CA LYS A 398 -6.29 -2.65 -21.16
C LYS A 398 -6.89 -2.90 -19.78
N PHE A 399 -6.10 -2.80 -18.72
CA PHE A 399 -6.59 -2.91 -17.35
C PHE A 399 -7.58 -1.79 -17.01
N VAL A 400 -7.26 -0.53 -17.32
CA VAL A 400 -8.13 0.62 -17.03
C VAL A 400 -9.45 0.53 -17.78
N ASP A 401 -9.40 0.27 -19.10
CA ASP A 401 -10.54 0.34 -20.01
C ASP A 401 -11.47 -0.88 -19.93
N LYS A 402 -10.96 -2.05 -19.53
CA LYS A 402 -11.79 -3.25 -19.38
C LYS A 402 -12.89 -2.99 -18.35
N ASP A 403 -14.15 -3.17 -18.77
CA ASP A 403 -15.36 -2.93 -17.96
C ASP A 403 -15.52 -1.49 -17.44
N ALA A 404 -14.79 -0.52 -17.99
CA ALA A 404 -14.86 0.87 -17.56
C ALA A 404 -16.28 1.44 -17.70
N ASN A 405 -16.69 2.22 -16.69
CA ASN A 405 -17.95 2.94 -16.75
C ASN A 405 -17.80 4.22 -17.57
N ASN A 406 -18.17 4.12 -18.85
CA ASN A 406 -18.17 5.22 -19.82
C ASN A 406 -19.56 5.87 -19.98
N GLU A 407 -20.51 5.60 -19.07
CA GLU A 407 -21.82 6.27 -19.11
C GLU A 407 -21.62 7.79 -18.92
N PRO A 408 -22.25 8.64 -19.77
CA PRO A 408 -22.09 10.08 -19.67
C PRO A 408 -22.63 10.59 -18.32
N PHE A 409 -21.82 11.40 -17.63
CA PHE A 409 -22.26 12.05 -16.41
C PHE A 409 -23.24 13.17 -16.76
N VAL A 410 -24.50 12.97 -16.42
CA VAL A 410 -25.52 14.02 -16.50
C VAL A 410 -25.66 14.65 -15.11
N ILE A 411 -25.52 15.98 -15.00
CA ILE A 411 -25.77 16.70 -13.75
C ILE A 411 -27.27 16.58 -13.44
N PRO A 412 -27.68 16.00 -12.30
CA PRO A 412 -29.10 15.94 -11.94
C PRO A 412 -29.67 17.34 -11.69
N GLU A 413 -30.91 17.57 -12.10
CA GLU A 413 -31.66 18.75 -11.66
C GLU A 413 -32.10 18.54 -10.20
N TYR A 414 -31.42 19.22 -9.28
CA TYR A 414 -31.82 19.23 -7.88
C TYR A 414 -32.89 20.29 -7.65
N LYS A 415 -34.07 19.87 -7.16
CA LYS A 415 -35.06 20.80 -6.59
C LYS A 415 -34.72 20.97 -5.12
N PHE A 416 -34.13 22.11 -4.77
CA PHE A 416 -33.85 22.48 -3.39
C PHE A 416 -35.09 23.06 -2.71
#